data_AF-A0A7J9FSR2-F1
#
_entry.id   AF-A0A7J9FSR2-F1
#
_cell.length_a   1.000
_cell.length_b   1.000
_cell.length_c   1.000
_cell.angle_alpha   90.00
_cell.angle_beta   90.00
_cell.angle_gamma   90.00
#
_symmetry.space_group_name_H-M   'P 1'
#
loop_
_entity.id
_entity.type
_entity.pdbx_description
1 polymer ?
#
loop_
_entity_poly.entity_id
_entity_poly.type
_entity_poly.pdbx_seq_one_letter_code
_entity_poly.pdbx_strand_id
1 'polypeptide(L)'
;MQAFREALEECQLEDLGYSGVWFIWERGNLPETNIRERLDRGVSNDKWRSLFPAGNVKHLTHSLSDHCPLLLNTSREIFSKRAPKFKFEAWWLMEETCEKVIKESWESETGTVMERLERLQIDLMAWANLNLHLNDTRVAEFIDHSSRTWKKELIEATFPENVAEKILSIPLAEVPHDDSQVWRAEASSEFTARSAYKLLQGTEDNPRAFALQNEYKDFYNRLWLLDIPSKIKITVWKISWNFLATRVNLVFKKLANTIVCPRCGLGPENTDHLFRECPVSEEVWRELSYHQCLNANQMEFSQWLTWVFSQSSTSQCRIFCCALWAIWGDRNARVHKIVSKSGKEIGRYVQRYITELNEIDKRRLKAPIIVKKWRKSPDRMIKINFDAAYDGRRNRSAVGIVARNSEGSVLLSCSEIHHRITLVFAAEAVACRKALQAGIGMKWESIILEGDSLSIIRKCKKKNPNESWVSAYINDIHQLRQKLKECSFGYVPRSANNLAHIIAKETLRRNEGIYLVGKVPEAAEAQAACEKEREPD
;
A
#
# COMPACT_ATOMS: atom_id res chain seq x y z
N MET A 1 2.92 41.71 19.32
CA MET A 1 1.98 42.09 18.25
C MET A 1 1.57 43.57 18.23
N GLN A 2 1.65 44.32 19.35
CA GLN A 2 1.29 45.75 19.35
C GLN A 2 2.33 46.62 18.63
N ALA A 3 3.60 46.53 19.02
CA ALA A 3 4.71 47.21 18.34
C ALA A 3 4.83 46.91 16.83
N PHE A 4 4.47 45.69 16.40
CA PHE A 4 4.45 45.33 14.97
C PHE A 4 3.32 46.03 14.21
N ARG A 5 2.14 46.20 14.83
CA ARG A 5 1.03 46.92 14.23
C ARG A 5 1.31 48.42 14.15
N GLU A 6 1.90 48.99 15.19
CA GLU A 6 2.35 50.39 15.21
C GLU A 6 3.38 50.65 14.10
N ALA A 7 4.33 49.74 13.89
CA ALA A 7 5.31 49.86 12.81
C ALA A 7 4.68 49.81 11.40
N LEU A 8 3.66 48.96 11.19
CA LEU A 8 2.94 48.92 9.91
C LEU A 8 2.17 50.22 9.65
N GLU A 9 1.56 50.78 10.69
CA GLU A 9 0.78 52.02 10.61
C GLU A 9 1.68 53.24 10.38
N GLU A 10 2.77 53.37 11.13
CA GLU A 10 3.75 54.45 10.99
C GLU A 10 4.42 54.44 9.60
N CYS A 11 4.70 53.25 9.06
CA CYS A 11 5.29 53.10 7.73
C CYS A 11 4.26 53.08 6.58
N GLN A 12 2.96 53.23 6.89
CA GLN A 12 1.84 53.14 5.93
C GLN A 12 1.90 51.87 5.06
N LEU A 13 2.19 50.73 5.69
CA LEU A 13 2.36 49.44 5.03
C LEU A 13 1.04 48.66 5.05
N GLU A 14 0.53 48.35 3.86
CA GLU A 14 -0.68 47.56 3.65
C GLU A 14 -0.37 46.19 3.04
N ASP A 15 -1.18 45.18 3.35
CA ASP A 15 -1.06 43.82 2.79
C ASP A 15 -1.20 43.87 1.25
N LEU A 16 -0.23 43.30 0.53
CA LEU A 16 -0.22 43.23 -0.93
C LEU A 16 -1.21 42.20 -1.49
N GLY A 17 -1.81 41.36 -0.63
CA GLY A 17 -2.56 40.19 -1.06
C GLY A 17 -1.65 39.08 -1.58
N TYR A 18 -2.25 37.99 -2.04
CA TYR A 18 -1.50 36.85 -2.55
C TYR A 18 -2.28 36.03 -3.59
N SER A 19 -1.56 35.20 -4.34
CA SER A 19 -2.11 34.15 -5.21
C SER A 19 -1.44 32.80 -4.94
N GLY A 20 -2.16 31.69 -5.13
CA GLY A 20 -1.66 30.34 -4.84
C GLY A 20 -2.29 29.71 -3.59
N VAL A 21 -1.54 28.86 -2.89
CA VAL A 21 -2.04 28.10 -1.74
C VAL A 21 -2.37 29.02 -0.55
N TRP A 22 -3.45 28.71 0.19
CA TRP A 22 -3.94 29.58 1.27
C TRP A 22 -3.04 29.57 2.52
N PHE A 23 -2.48 28.40 2.85
CA PHE A 23 -1.64 28.20 4.02
C PHE A 23 -0.17 28.13 3.60
N ILE A 24 0.68 28.76 4.39
CA ILE A 24 2.11 28.92 4.10
C ILE A 24 2.99 28.33 5.19
N TRP A 25 2.38 27.89 6.29
CA TRP A 25 3.03 27.08 7.30
C TRP A 25 2.17 25.84 7.59
N GLU A 26 2.81 24.67 7.70
CA GLU A 26 2.13 23.41 8.00
C GLU A 26 2.96 22.55 8.96
N ARG A 27 2.33 22.03 10.02
CA ARG A 27 2.95 21.10 10.97
C ARG A 27 2.02 19.95 11.31
N GLY A 28 2.57 18.74 11.27
CA GLY A 28 1.88 17.51 11.64
C GLY A 28 1.40 16.72 10.42
N ASN A 29 1.60 15.39 10.45
CA ASN A 29 1.42 14.53 9.26
C ASN A 29 0.13 13.68 9.32
N LEU A 30 -0.71 13.91 10.33
CA LEU A 30 -2.00 13.23 10.53
C LEU A 30 -3.13 14.27 10.60
N PRO A 31 -4.33 13.99 10.07
CA PRO A 31 -5.45 14.93 10.09
C PRO A 31 -5.78 15.50 11.48
N GLU A 32 -5.62 14.71 12.55
CA GLU A 32 -5.92 15.16 13.92
C GLU A 32 -4.84 16.07 14.52
N THR A 33 -3.66 16.14 13.90
CA THR A 33 -2.49 16.90 14.38
C THR A 33 -2.01 17.95 13.39
N ASN A 34 -2.66 18.05 12.24
CA ASN A 34 -2.28 18.94 11.16
C ASN A 34 -2.77 20.36 11.47
N ILE A 35 -1.82 21.24 11.77
CA ILE A 35 -2.07 22.66 11.99
C ILE A 35 -1.49 23.40 10.79
N ARG A 36 -2.31 24.25 10.17
CA ARG A 36 -1.93 25.08 9.02
C ARG A 36 -2.22 26.53 9.32
N GLU A 37 -1.23 27.39 9.15
CA GLU A 37 -1.35 28.82 9.44
C GLU A 37 -0.77 29.68 8.30
N ARG A 38 -1.17 30.95 8.27
CA ARG A 38 -0.61 31.97 7.37
C ARG A 38 0.23 32.95 8.18
N LEU A 39 1.50 32.60 8.38
CA LEU A 39 2.44 33.35 9.23
C LEU A 39 3.15 34.50 8.49
N ASP A 40 3.56 34.27 7.25
CA ASP A 40 4.28 35.24 6.41
C ASP A 40 3.35 36.07 5.52
N ARG A 41 3.64 37.39 5.39
CA ARG A 41 2.87 38.33 4.56
C ARG A 41 3.80 39.33 3.89
N GLY A 42 3.51 39.66 2.63
CA GLY A 42 4.12 40.81 1.96
C GLY A 42 3.28 42.06 2.18
N VAL A 43 3.91 43.14 2.62
CA VAL A 43 3.26 44.45 2.84
C VAL A 43 3.99 45.52 2.03
N SER A 44 3.28 46.57 1.62
CA SER A 44 3.81 47.66 0.80
C SER A 44 3.15 48.99 1.14
N ASN A 45 3.85 50.09 0.90
CA ASN A 45 3.28 51.44 0.93
C ASN A 45 2.95 51.95 -0.49
N ASP A 46 2.27 53.09 -0.56
CA ASP A 46 1.79 53.69 -1.81
C ASP A 46 2.91 54.02 -2.80
N LYS A 47 4.09 54.39 -2.30
CA LYS A 47 5.27 54.65 -3.14
C LYS A 47 5.68 53.38 -3.90
N TRP A 48 5.70 52.23 -3.23
CA TRP A 48 6.03 50.95 -3.87
C TRP A 48 4.95 50.51 -4.85
N ARG A 49 3.66 50.63 -4.48
CA ARG A 49 2.53 50.28 -5.35
C ARG A 49 2.48 51.12 -6.63
N SER A 50 2.93 52.37 -6.55
CA SER A 50 3.06 53.26 -7.72
C SER A 50 4.17 52.80 -8.67
N LEU A 51 5.28 52.28 -8.14
CA LEU A 51 6.40 51.73 -8.94
C LEU A 51 6.07 50.37 -9.55
N PHE A 52 5.26 49.55 -8.86
CA PHE A 52 4.89 48.20 -9.29
C PHE A 52 3.37 47.97 -9.23
N PRO A 53 2.60 48.54 -10.19
CA PRO A 53 1.13 48.49 -10.14
C PRO A 53 0.55 47.09 -10.30
N ALA A 54 1.30 46.17 -10.90
CA ALA A 54 0.96 44.75 -11.07
C ALA A 54 1.65 43.85 -10.02
N GLY A 55 2.27 44.45 -9.00
CA GLY A 55 3.02 43.76 -7.97
C GLY A 55 2.14 42.79 -7.19
N ASN A 56 2.52 41.51 -7.11
CA ASN A 56 1.81 40.55 -6.28
C ASN A 56 2.75 39.58 -5.58
N VAL A 57 2.25 38.95 -4.51
CA VAL A 57 2.94 37.84 -3.84
C VAL A 57 2.32 36.53 -4.30
N LYS A 58 3.15 35.57 -4.71
CA LYS A 58 2.72 34.22 -5.07
C LYS A 58 3.28 33.20 -4.08
N HIS A 59 2.41 32.39 -3.52
CA HIS A 59 2.75 31.27 -2.65
C HIS A 59 3.13 30.06 -3.52
N LEU A 60 4.38 29.61 -3.43
CA LEU A 60 4.87 28.46 -4.22
C LEU A 60 4.68 27.14 -3.46
N THR A 61 4.30 26.08 -4.14
CA THR A 61 4.21 24.74 -3.52
C THR A 61 5.56 24.29 -2.95
N HIS A 62 5.57 23.85 -1.70
CA HIS A 62 6.73 23.26 -1.04
C HIS A 62 6.57 21.74 -0.94
N SER A 63 7.68 21.01 -0.91
CA SER A 63 7.68 19.53 -0.80
C SER A 63 8.38 19.01 0.45
N LEU A 64 9.30 19.77 1.05
CA LEU A 64 10.18 19.31 2.13
C LEU A 64 10.34 20.30 3.30
N SER A 65 9.78 21.51 3.19
CA SER A 65 9.82 22.53 4.24
C SER A 65 8.46 22.65 4.91
N ASP A 66 8.43 23.06 6.17
CA ASP A 66 7.20 23.46 6.87
C ASP A 66 6.76 24.89 6.51
N HIS A 67 7.54 25.62 5.71
CA HIS A 67 7.19 26.92 5.12
C HIS A 67 7.04 26.87 3.59
N CYS A 68 6.12 27.68 3.09
CA CYS A 68 5.89 27.95 1.69
C CYS A 68 6.77 29.12 1.21
N PRO A 69 7.58 28.96 0.16
CA PRO A 69 8.32 30.07 -0.42
C PRO A 69 7.38 31.14 -0.99
N LEU A 70 7.67 32.41 -0.69
CA LEU A 70 6.97 33.57 -1.25
C LEU A 70 7.75 34.15 -2.42
N LEU A 71 7.10 34.29 -3.58
CA LEU A 71 7.64 34.97 -4.74
C LEU A 71 6.96 36.34 -4.90
N LEU A 72 7.72 37.42 -4.74
CA LEU A 72 7.25 38.76 -5.08
C LEU A 72 7.46 39.01 -6.58
N ASN A 73 6.38 39.09 -7.34
CA ASN A 73 6.42 39.41 -8.76
C ASN A 73 6.19 40.91 -8.96
N THR A 74 7.15 41.59 -9.60
CA THR A 74 7.09 43.01 -9.94
C THR A 74 6.95 43.27 -11.43
N SER A 75 6.83 42.22 -12.25
CA SER A 75 6.83 42.31 -13.71
C SER A 75 5.43 42.60 -14.26
N ARG A 76 5.31 43.54 -15.21
CA ARG A 76 4.11 43.69 -16.06
C ARG A 76 3.99 42.46 -16.96
N GLU A 77 3.14 41.50 -16.62
CA GLU A 77 2.83 40.40 -17.55
C GLU A 77 2.05 40.97 -18.75
N ILE A 78 2.76 41.25 -19.84
CA ILE A 78 2.18 41.43 -21.16
C ILE A 78 1.71 40.03 -21.59
N PHE A 79 0.40 39.83 -21.66
CA PHE A 79 -0.20 38.62 -22.23
C PHE A 79 0.09 38.58 -23.74
N SER A 80 1.29 38.13 -24.11
CA SER A 80 1.57 37.62 -25.46
C SER A 80 1.38 36.10 -25.45
N LYS A 81 0.88 35.56 -26.56
CA LYS A 81 0.65 34.12 -26.77
C LYS A 81 1.91 33.35 -26.34
N ARG A 82 1.80 32.53 -25.29
CA ARG A 82 2.92 31.79 -24.71
C ARG A 82 3.58 30.93 -25.80
N ALA A 83 4.84 31.23 -26.11
CA ALA A 83 5.73 30.27 -26.75
C ALA A 83 5.74 28.97 -25.90
N PRO A 84 5.87 27.79 -26.52
CA PRO A 84 5.93 26.54 -25.78
C PRO A 84 7.06 26.61 -24.77
N LYS A 85 6.72 26.40 -23.49
CA LYS A 85 7.71 26.31 -22.42
C LYS A 85 8.46 25.00 -22.57
N PHE A 86 9.79 25.04 -22.47
CA PHE A 86 10.60 23.83 -22.39
C PHE A 86 10.09 22.93 -21.27
N LYS A 87 10.02 21.63 -21.60
CA LYS A 87 9.72 20.56 -20.66
C LYS A 87 10.83 19.54 -20.79
N PHE A 88 11.46 19.25 -19.67
CA PHE A 88 12.36 18.13 -19.54
C PHE A 88 11.54 16.87 -19.31
N GLU A 89 11.67 15.87 -20.18
CA GLU A 89 10.99 14.59 -20.02
C GLU A 89 11.89 13.62 -19.23
N ALA A 90 11.39 13.08 -18.12
CA ALA A 90 12.20 12.28 -17.21
C ALA A 90 12.81 11.03 -17.86
N TRP A 91 12.18 10.49 -18.91
CA TRP A 91 12.68 9.31 -19.63
C TRP A 91 13.92 9.63 -20.49
N TRP A 92 14.21 10.90 -20.79
CA TRP A 92 15.46 11.28 -21.45
C TRP A 92 16.69 10.80 -20.68
N LEU A 93 16.61 10.70 -19.34
CA LEU A 93 17.69 10.16 -18.50
C LEU A 93 17.97 8.67 -18.72
N MET A 94 17.06 7.94 -19.38
CA MET A 94 17.23 6.53 -19.71
C MET A 94 18.00 6.33 -21.02
N GLU A 95 18.16 7.38 -21.83
CA GLU A 95 18.88 7.34 -23.09
C GLU A 95 20.38 7.53 -22.84
N GLU A 96 21.20 6.59 -23.33
CA GLU A 96 22.64 6.56 -23.09
C GLU A 96 23.36 7.84 -23.56
N THR A 97 22.79 8.55 -24.54
CA THR A 97 23.38 9.77 -25.10
C THR A 97 22.96 11.05 -24.39
N CYS A 98 21.96 11.01 -23.51
CA CYS A 98 21.43 12.20 -22.83
C CYS A 98 22.44 12.80 -21.86
N GLU A 99 23.08 11.97 -21.02
CA GLU A 99 24.10 12.42 -20.07
C GLU A 99 25.27 13.12 -20.77
N LYS A 100 25.68 12.58 -21.93
CA LYS A 100 26.73 13.17 -22.75
C LYS A 100 26.35 14.58 -23.22
N VAL A 101 25.14 14.77 -23.72
CA VAL A 101 24.65 16.09 -24.17
C VAL A 101 24.56 17.07 -23.01
N ILE A 102 24.08 16.64 -21.83
CA ILE A 102 24.04 17.49 -20.65
C ILE A 102 25.45 17.94 -20.28
N LYS A 103 26.40 17.00 -20.25
CA LYS A 103 27.79 17.28 -19.88
C LYS A 103 28.48 18.21 -20.87
N GLU A 104 28.38 17.92 -22.16
CA GLU A 104 28.98 18.74 -23.22
C GLU A 104 28.39 20.14 -23.25
N SER A 105 27.06 20.27 -23.17
CA SER A 105 26.39 21.57 -23.10
C SER A 105 26.82 22.35 -21.86
N TRP A 106 26.87 21.69 -20.70
CA TRP A 106 27.28 22.32 -19.45
C TRP A 106 28.73 22.79 -19.51
N GLU A 107 29.65 21.98 -20.02
CA GLU A 107 31.10 22.28 -20.08
C GLU A 107 31.49 23.26 -21.20
N SER A 108 30.62 23.47 -22.20
CA SER A 108 30.92 24.25 -23.41
C SER A 108 31.04 25.77 -23.20
N GLU A 109 30.49 26.35 -22.13
CA GLU A 109 30.35 27.80 -21.98
C GLU A 109 30.68 28.28 -20.54
N THR A 110 31.41 29.40 -20.43
CA THR A 110 31.61 30.12 -19.16
C THR A 110 30.54 31.19 -19.03
N GLY A 111 29.65 31.04 -18.05
CA GLY A 111 28.56 31.97 -17.80
C GLY A 111 27.91 31.74 -16.44
N THR A 112 26.91 32.56 -16.11
CA THR A 112 26.06 32.35 -14.94
C THR A 112 25.30 31.04 -15.06
N VAL A 113 24.81 30.53 -13.93
CA VAL A 113 24.00 29.30 -13.89
C VAL A 113 22.75 29.43 -14.79
N MET A 114 22.15 30.62 -14.88
CA MET A 114 20.97 30.86 -15.72
C MET A 114 21.27 30.74 -17.21
N GLU A 115 22.38 31.33 -17.68
CA GLU A 115 22.79 31.25 -19.09
C GLU A 115 23.12 29.81 -19.50
N ARG A 116 23.78 29.05 -18.61
CA ARG A 116 24.07 27.62 -18.84
C ARG A 116 22.79 26.78 -18.89
N LEU A 117 21.78 27.10 -18.08
CA LEU A 117 20.48 26.42 -18.12
C LEU A 117 19.70 26.73 -19.40
N GLU A 118 19.72 27.98 -19.87
CA GLU A 118 19.07 28.36 -21.14
C GLU A 118 19.69 27.64 -22.34
N ARG A 119 21.03 27.56 -22.37
CA ARG A 119 21.75 26.79 -23.39
C ARG A 119 21.43 25.31 -23.33
N LEU A 120 21.49 24.72 -22.13
CA LEU A 120 21.17 23.31 -21.92
C LEU A 120 19.76 22.96 -22.40
N GLN A 121 18.79 23.85 -22.17
CA GLN A 121 17.44 23.70 -22.70
C GLN A 121 17.44 23.60 -24.23
N ILE A 122 18.18 24.48 -24.93
CA ILE A 122 18.25 24.48 -26.40
C ILE A 122 18.88 23.18 -26.91
N ASP A 123 19.99 22.76 -26.32
CA ASP A 123 20.75 21.58 -26.75
C ASP A 123 19.96 20.30 -26.50
N LEU A 124 19.28 20.19 -25.36
CA LEU A 124 18.39 19.07 -25.07
C LEU A 124 17.19 19.00 -26.01
N MET A 125 16.60 20.15 -26.37
CA MET A 125 15.52 20.18 -27.36
C MET A 125 15.99 19.75 -28.74
N ALA A 126 17.16 20.21 -29.18
CA ALA A 126 17.75 19.82 -30.45
C ALA A 126 18.07 18.32 -30.48
N TRP A 127 18.72 17.81 -29.43
CA TRP A 127 19.00 16.38 -29.26
C TRP A 127 17.73 15.52 -29.26
N ALA A 128 16.70 15.92 -28.50
CA ALA A 128 15.44 15.20 -28.42
C ALA A 128 14.73 15.14 -29.77
N ASN A 129 14.69 16.25 -30.51
CA ASN A 129 14.07 16.30 -31.83
C ASN A 129 14.81 15.44 -32.86
N LEU A 130 16.13 15.33 -32.77
CA LEU A 130 16.95 14.60 -33.74
C LEU A 130 16.96 13.09 -33.48
N ASN A 131 17.03 12.68 -32.21
CA ASN A 131 17.30 11.30 -31.83
C ASN A 131 16.05 10.51 -31.44
N LEU A 132 14.98 11.18 -31.01
CA LEU A 132 13.89 10.47 -30.35
C LEU A 132 12.75 10.08 -31.29
N HIS A 133 12.61 10.62 -32.51
CA HIS A 133 11.59 10.33 -33.55
C HIS A 133 10.13 10.09 -33.10
N LEU A 134 9.81 10.26 -31.82
CA LEU A 134 8.58 9.89 -31.14
C LEU A 134 7.67 11.10 -30.93
N ASN A 135 8.05 12.26 -31.47
CA ASN A 135 7.37 13.52 -31.19
C ASN A 135 5.92 13.58 -31.71
N ASP A 136 5.44 12.60 -32.49
CA ASP A 136 4.06 12.61 -33.00
C ASP A 136 3.25 11.32 -32.83
N THR A 137 3.85 10.17 -32.47
CA THR A 137 3.08 8.92 -32.31
C THR A 137 2.32 8.87 -30.99
N ARG A 138 0.99 8.94 -31.05
CA ARG A 138 0.13 8.77 -29.86
C ARG A 138 -0.11 7.30 -29.56
N VAL A 139 -0.29 6.94 -28.28
CA VAL A 139 -0.69 5.58 -27.86
C VAL A 139 -1.95 5.10 -28.61
N ALA A 140 -2.87 6.02 -28.90
CA ALA A 140 -4.08 5.75 -29.67
C ALA A 140 -3.82 5.14 -31.06
N GLU A 141 -2.70 5.46 -31.71
CA GLU A 141 -2.36 4.93 -33.04
C GLU A 141 -2.02 3.43 -33.01
N PHE A 142 -1.56 2.93 -31.86
CA PHE A 142 -1.30 1.51 -31.61
C PHE A 142 -2.56 0.73 -31.23
N ILE A 143 -3.72 1.39 -31.12
CA ILE A 143 -5.00 0.75 -30.77
C ILE A 143 -5.86 0.64 -32.03
N ASP A 144 -6.43 -0.54 -32.26
CA ASP A 144 -7.53 -0.72 -33.21
C ASP A 144 -8.82 -0.19 -32.56
N HIS A 145 -9.40 0.87 -33.15
CA HIS A 145 -10.60 1.50 -32.61
C HIS A 145 -11.87 0.65 -32.78
N SER A 146 -11.88 -0.31 -33.72
CA SER A 146 -13.02 -1.18 -33.99
C SER A 146 -13.07 -2.35 -33.02
N SER A 147 -11.94 -3.06 -32.85
CA SER A 147 -11.86 -4.22 -31.97
C SER A 147 -11.45 -3.87 -30.53
N ARG A 148 -10.99 -2.64 -30.28
CA ARG A 148 -10.41 -2.19 -29.01
C ARG A 148 -9.25 -3.07 -28.54
N THR A 149 -8.47 -3.58 -29.49
CA THR A 149 -7.26 -4.37 -29.24
C THR A 149 -6.01 -3.62 -29.65
N TRP A 150 -4.87 -3.99 -29.07
CA TRP A 150 -3.57 -3.52 -29.54
C TRP A 150 -3.28 -4.04 -30.96
N LYS A 151 -2.75 -3.17 -31.83
CA LYS A 151 -2.21 -3.54 -33.16
C LYS A 151 -0.88 -4.24 -32.94
N LYS A 152 -0.95 -5.55 -32.69
CA LYS A 152 0.17 -6.38 -32.23
C LYS A 152 1.39 -6.25 -33.14
N GLU A 153 1.19 -6.38 -34.44
CA GLU A 153 2.25 -6.36 -35.44
C GLU A 153 2.98 -5.02 -35.46
N LEU A 154 2.24 -3.91 -35.31
CA LEU A 154 2.82 -2.57 -35.25
C LEU A 154 3.65 -2.36 -33.97
N ILE A 155 3.18 -2.85 -32.82
CA ILE A 155 3.91 -2.74 -31.55
C ILE A 155 5.19 -3.58 -31.58
N GLU A 156 5.11 -4.82 -32.07
CA GLU A 156 6.27 -5.71 -32.19
C GLU A 156 7.30 -5.19 -33.19
N ALA A 157 6.87 -4.45 -34.23
CA ALA A 157 7.77 -3.78 -35.16
C ALA A 157 8.38 -2.47 -34.62
N THR A 158 7.72 -1.81 -33.65
CA THR A 158 8.12 -0.49 -33.14
C THR A 158 8.98 -0.59 -31.88
N PHE A 159 8.73 -1.56 -31.00
CA PHE A 159 9.36 -1.66 -29.70
C PHE A 159 10.18 -2.95 -29.55
N PRO A 160 11.28 -2.93 -28.76
CA PRO A 160 11.99 -4.16 -28.39
C PRO A 160 11.06 -5.20 -27.76
N GLU A 161 11.34 -6.49 -27.97
CA GLU A 161 10.47 -7.61 -27.57
C GLU A 161 10.00 -7.51 -26.10
N ASN A 162 10.92 -7.24 -25.17
CA ASN A 162 10.63 -7.11 -23.75
C ASN A 162 9.71 -5.92 -23.40
N VAL A 163 9.69 -4.87 -24.23
CA VAL A 163 8.81 -3.71 -24.08
C VAL A 163 7.48 -3.97 -24.76
N ALA A 164 7.50 -4.52 -25.98
CA ALA A 164 6.32 -4.91 -26.73
C ALA A 164 5.44 -5.86 -25.91
N GLU A 165 6.02 -6.89 -25.28
CA GLU A 165 5.29 -7.80 -24.39
C GLU A 165 4.59 -7.08 -23.23
N LYS A 166 5.25 -6.10 -22.63
CA LYS A 166 4.67 -5.31 -21.54
C LYS A 166 3.51 -4.45 -22.04
N ILE A 167 3.65 -3.79 -23.18
CA ILE A 167 2.57 -2.98 -23.78
C ILE A 167 1.36 -3.87 -24.08
N LEU A 168 1.58 -5.03 -24.72
CA LEU A 168 0.54 -5.98 -25.09
C LEU A 168 -0.16 -6.61 -23.88
N SER A 169 0.43 -6.55 -22.69
CA SER A 169 -0.17 -6.99 -21.43
C SER A 169 -1.05 -5.95 -20.75
N ILE A 170 -1.02 -4.70 -21.22
CA ILE A 170 -1.89 -3.64 -20.69
C ILE A 170 -3.31 -3.89 -21.19
N PRO A 171 -4.30 -4.08 -20.29
CA PRO A 171 -5.67 -4.32 -20.71
C PRO A 171 -6.29 -3.05 -21.30
N LEU A 172 -6.91 -3.17 -22.46
CA LEU A 172 -7.74 -2.14 -23.05
C LEU A 172 -9.21 -2.38 -22.67
N ALA A 173 -9.91 -1.31 -22.34
CA ALA A 173 -11.36 -1.38 -22.14
C ALA A 173 -12.08 -1.62 -23.47
N GLU A 174 -13.08 -2.49 -23.44
CA GLU A 174 -13.96 -2.76 -24.60
C GLU A 174 -14.76 -1.51 -24.97
N VAL A 175 -15.02 -0.63 -24.00
CA VAL A 175 -15.66 0.67 -24.24
C VAL A 175 -14.71 1.82 -23.89
N PRO A 176 -14.57 2.83 -24.78
CA PRO A 176 -13.76 4.01 -24.49
C PRO A 176 -14.17 4.71 -23.19
N HIS A 177 -13.18 5.13 -22.42
CA HIS A 177 -13.33 5.94 -21.22
C HIS A 177 -12.11 6.84 -21.07
N ASP A 178 -12.22 7.86 -20.22
CA ASP A 178 -11.12 8.79 -19.96
C ASP A 178 -9.93 8.08 -19.26
N ASP A 179 -8.73 8.58 -19.53
CA ASP A 179 -7.50 8.12 -18.88
C ASP A 179 -7.52 8.46 -17.38
N SER A 180 -6.87 7.62 -16.57
CA SER A 180 -6.76 7.82 -15.11
C SER A 180 -5.37 7.45 -14.60
N GLN A 181 -4.96 8.11 -13.52
CA GLN A 181 -3.69 7.82 -12.85
C GLN A 181 -3.86 6.65 -11.89
N VAL A 182 -2.95 5.68 -11.92
CA VAL A 182 -3.03 4.48 -11.07
C VAL A 182 -1.75 4.25 -10.29
N TRP A 183 -1.88 3.85 -9.02
CA TRP A 183 -0.71 3.52 -8.22
C TRP A 183 -0.13 2.15 -8.64
N ARG A 184 1.14 2.13 -9.07
CA ARG A 184 1.81 0.92 -9.57
C ARG A 184 2.11 -0.12 -8.49
N ALA A 185 2.42 0.30 -7.26
CA ALA A 185 3.05 -0.60 -6.28
C ALA A 185 2.10 -1.60 -5.61
N GLU A 186 0.77 -1.41 -5.71
CA GLU A 186 -0.22 -2.35 -5.18
C GLU A 186 -1.28 -2.71 -6.22
N ALA A 187 -1.74 -3.97 -6.20
CA ALA A 187 -2.79 -4.47 -7.09
C ALA A 187 -4.16 -3.79 -6.84
N SER A 188 -4.40 -3.26 -5.64
CA SER A 188 -5.55 -2.38 -5.36
C SER A 188 -5.52 -1.15 -6.26
N SER A 189 -4.32 -0.73 -6.69
CA SER A 189 -4.02 0.51 -7.39
C SER A 189 -4.33 1.76 -6.58
N GLU A 190 -4.62 1.59 -5.30
CA GLU A 190 -4.81 2.66 -4.33
C GLU A 190 -3.45 2.95 -3.70
N PHE A 191 -3.06 4.22 -3.66
CA PHE A 191 -1.85 4.64 -2.96
C PHE A 191 -2.01 4.42 -1.45
N THR A 192 -1.01 3.81 -0.83
CA THR A 192 -0.89 3.78 0.63
C THR A 192 0.55 4.09 1.01
N ALA A 193 0.77 4.76 2.14
CA ALA A 193 2.13 4.99 2.63
C ALA A 193 2.91 3.66 2.72
N ARG A 194 2.24 2.59 3.18
CA ARG A 194 2.80 1.24 3.25
C ARG A 194 3.31 0.73 1.90
N SER A 195 2.55 0.92 0.82
CA SER A 195 2.94 0.44 -0.50
C SER A 195 4.06 1.24 -1.13
N ALA A 196 4.11 2.55 -0.87
CA ALA A 196 5.25 3.39 -1.21
C ALA A 196 6.51 2.95 -0.46
N TYR A 197 6.44 2.75 0.86
CA TYR A 197 7.57 2.23 1.64
C TYR A 197 8.02 0.85 1.15
N LYS A 198 7.09 -0.04 0.79
CA LYS A 198 7.44 -1.36 0.24
C LYS A 198 8.16 -1.25 -1.10
N LEU A 199 7.74 -0.33 -1.98
CA LEU A 199 8.41 -0.06 -3.25
C LEU A 199 9.83 0.46 -3.02
N LEU A 200 9.99 1.43 -2.10
CA LEU A 200 11.27 2.03 -1.72
C LEU A 200 12.21 1.07 -0.98
N GLN A 201 11.68 0.03 -0.33
CA GLN A 201 12.48 -1.04 0.30
C GLN A 201 12.98 -2.08 -0.71
N GLY A 202 12.33 -2.18 -1.88
CA GLY A 202 12.71 -3.11 -2.94
C GLY A 202 13.74 -2.55 -3.92
N THR A 203 13.98 -1.24 -3.91
CA THR A 203 15.11 -0.60 -4.57
C THR A 203 16.36 -0.82 -3.72
N GLU A 204 17.41 -1.41 -4.30
CA GLU A 204 18.62 -1.92 -3.65
C GLU A 204 19.46 -0.87 -2.87
N ASP A 205 18.99 0.38 -2.79
CA ASP A 205 19.72 1.54 -2.31
C ASP A 205 19.72 1.75 -0.78
N ASN A 206 19.15 0.84 0.03
CA ASN A 206 19.22 0.94 1.50
C ASN A 206 19.76 -0.32 2.20
N PRO A 207 21.10 -0.49 2.25
CA PRO A 207 21.75 -1.66 2.85
C PRO A 207 21.41 -1.87 4.33
N ARG A 208 21.15 -0.80 5.09
CA ARG A 208 20.85 -0.88 6.53
C ARG A 208 19.47 -1.46 6.82
N ALA A 209 18.47 -1.14 5.99
CA ALA A 209 17.12 -1.67 6.13
C ALA A 209 17.06 -3.18 5.80
N PHE A 210 17.84 -3.62 4.80
CA PHE A 210 17.87 -5.01 4.35
C PHE A 210 18.67 -5.92 5.30
N ALA A 211 19.83 -5.47 5.80
CA ALA A 211 20.67 -6.24 6.72
C ALA A 211 19.98 -6.51 8.08
N LEU A 212 19.31 -5.49 8.66
CA LEU A 212 18.53 -5.64 9.89
C LEU A 212 17.29 -6.53 9.69
N GLN A 213 16.68 -6.53 8.49
CA GLN A 213 15.51 -7.38 8.24
C GLN A 213 15.84 -8.88 8.19
N ASN A 214 17.03 -9.28 7.73
CA ASN A 214 17.38 -10.71 7.69
C ASN A 214 17.64 -11.30 9.08
N GLU A 215 18.33 -10.58 9.98
CA GLU A 215 18.60 -11.05 11.34
C GLU A 215 17.31 -11.17 12.18
N TYR A 216 16.35 -10.26 11.97
CA TYR A 216 15.07 -10.27 12.68
C TYR A 216 13.93 -10.96 11.93
N LYS A 217 14.14 -11.51 10.73
CA LYS A 217 13.07 -12.05 9.89
C LYS A 217 12.25 -13.13 10.61
N ASP A 218 12.95 -14.15 11.09
CA ASP A 218 12.33 -15.27 11.78
C ASP A 218 11.79 -14.87 13.16
N PHE A 219 12.50 -13.97 13.83
CA PHE A 219 12.04 -13.34 15.07
C PHE A 219 10.70 -12.61 14.88
N TYR A 220 10.57 -11.76 13.87
CA TYR A 220 9.33 -11.01 13.60
C TYR A 220 8.21 -11.96 13.17
N ASN A 221 8.48 -12.92 12.28
CA ASN A 221 7.49 -13.92 11.90
C ASN A 221 6.92 -14.63 13.13
N ARG A 222 7.79 -15.07 14.06
CA ARG A 222 7.35 -15.70 15.30
C ARG A 222 6.61 -14.73 16.22
N LEU A 223 7.15 -13.54 16.47
CA LEU A 223 6.55 -12.51 17.34
C LEU A 223 5.12 -12.17 16.92
N TRP A 224 4.90 -11.97 15.62
CA TRP A 224 3.59 -11.59 15.10
C TRP A 224 2.59 -12.75 15.11
N LEU A 225 3.06 -13.99 15.07
CA LEU A 225 2.24 -15.21 15.21
C LEU A 225 1.89 -15.58 16.65
N LEU A 226 2.56 -15.02 17.67
CA LEU A 226 2.24 -15.31 19.07
C LEU A 226 0.82 -14.88 19.43
N ASP A 227 0.11 -15.70 20.20
CA ASP A 227 -1.20 -15.34 20.72
C ASP A 227 -1.09 -14.51 22.01
N ILE A 228 -0.76 -13.24 21.84
CA ILE A 228 -0.64 -12.23 22.90
C ILE A 228 -1.21 -10.90 22.42
N PRO A 229 -1.69 -10.04 23.34
CA PRO A 229 -2.19 -8.70 23.00
C PRO A 229 -1.23 -7.87 22.16
N SER A 230 -1.74 -7.18 21.13
CA SER A 230 -0.94 -6.39 20.19
C SER A 230 -0.06 -5.34 20.86
N LYS A 231 -0.48 -4.77 21.99
CA LYS A 231 0.34 -3.81 22.77
C LYS A 231 1.67 -4.42 23.23
N ILE A 232 1.70 -5.71 23.55
CA ILE A 232 2.90 -6.44 23.97
C ILE A 232 3.79 -6.68 22.76
N LYS A 233 3.22 -7.14 21.63
CA LYS A 233 3.95 -7.32 20.36
C LYS A 233 4.64 -6.02 19.92
N ILE A 234 3.91 -4.90 19.95
CA ILE A 234 4.44 -3.57 19.61
C ILE A 234 5.53 -3.15 20.59
N THR A 235 5.40 -3.45 21.88
CA THR A 235 6.43 -3.14 22.88
C THR A 235 7.72 -3.91 22.58
N VAL A 236 7.62 -5.22 22.31
CA VAL A 236 8.77 -6.06 21.95
C VAL A 236 9.41 -5.61 20.63
N TRP A 237 8.60 -5.21 19.64
CA TRP A 237 9.12 -4.61 18.40
C TRP A 237 9.89 -3.32 18.69
N LYS A 238 9.35 -2.40 19.52
CA LYS A 238 10.08 -1.17 19.92
C LYS A 238 11.37 -1.48 20.67
N ILE A 239 11.40 -2.56 21.45
CA ILE A 239 12.61 -3.05 22.14
C ILE A 239 13.68 -3.46 21.11
N SER A 240 13.31 -4.24 20.07
CA SER A 240 14.26 -4.69 19.02
C SER A 240 14.93 -3.54 18.25
N TRP A 241 14.26 -2.39 18.14
CA TRP A 241 14.78 -1.20 17.47
C TRP A 241 15.47 -0.20 18.42
N ASN A 242 15.60 -0.53 19.71
CA ASN A 242 16.08 0.39 20.74
C ASN A 242 15.29 1.73 20.76
N PHE A 243 13.97 1.68 20.52
CA PHE A 243 13.11 2.87 20.44
C PHE A 243 12.49 3.28 21.79
N LEU A 244 12.75 2.51 22.84
CA LEU A 244 12.25 2.83 24.18
C LEU A 244 12.90 4.10 24.74
N ALA A 245 12.13 4.84 25.55
CA ALA A 245 12.59 6.03 26.25
C ALA A 245 13.41 5.68 27.50
N THR A 246 14.45 4.86 27.33
CA THR A 246 15.46 4.58 28.35
C THR A 246 16.22 5.87 28.68
N ARG A 247 16.81 5.99 29.88
CA ARG A 247 17.54 7.20 30.28
C ARG A 247 18.71 7.48 29.34
N VAL A 248 19.41 6.44 28.86
CA VAL A 248 20.45 6.60 27.84
C VAL A 248 19.88 7.21 26.55
N ASN A 249 18.77 6.70 26.03
CA ASN A 249 18.14 7.24 24.81
C ASN A 249 17.57 8.65 25.01
N LEU A 250 17.06 8.96 26.20
CA LEU A 250 16.55 10.30 26.52
C LEU A 250 17.68 11.32 26.61
N VAL A 251 18.82 10.96 27.21
CA VAL A 251 20.02 11.83 27.23
C VAL A 251 20.56 12.04 25.82
N PHE A 252 20.64 10.98 25.01
CA PHE A 252 21.03 11.10 23.60
C PHE A 252 20.13 12.07 22.81
N LYS A 253 18.83 12.07 23.11
CA LYS A 253 17.83 13.00 22.55
C LYS A 253 17.79 14.37 23.24
N LYS A 254 18.66 14.64 24.22
CA LYS A 254 18.70 15.87 25.04
C LYS A 254 17.40 16.14 25.83
N LEU A 255 16.71 15.09 26.25
CA LEU A 255 15.44 15.12 27.00
C LEU A 255 15.57 14.70 28.48
N ALA A 256 16.76 14.28 28.92
CA ALA A 256 17.05 13.93 30.31
C ALA A 256 18.46 14.38 30.70
N ASN A 257 18.70 14.52 32.01
CA ASN A 257 19.97 14.97 32.60
C ASN A 257 20.76 13.85 33.31
N THR A 258 20.24 12.62 33.31
CA THR A 258 20.89 11.47 33.95
C THR A 258 20.66 10.23 33.10
N ILE A 259 21.68 9.37 33.03
CA ILE A 259 21.61 8.04 32.42
C ILE A 259 21.29 6.95 33.43
N VAL A 260 21.28 7.25 34.73
CA VAL A 260 21.21 6.24 35.80
C VAL A 260 19.86 5.52 35.81
N CYS A 261 19.90 4.20 35.98
CA CYS A 261 18.73 3.35 36.08
C CYS A 261 17.83 3.74 37.26
N PRO A 262 16.56 4.13 37.01
CA PRO A 262 15.65 4.52 38.09
C PRO A 262 15.25 3.35 38.97
N ARG A 263 15.50 2.10 38.55
CA ARG A 263 15.11 0.89 39.29
C ARG A 263 16.14 0.48 40.33
N CYS A 264 17.42 0.37 39.95
CA CYS A 264 18.48 -0.07 40.85
C CYS A 264 19.48 1.02 41.23
N GLY A 265 19.61 2.10 40.47
CA GLY A 265 20.60 3.15 40.72
C GLY A 265 22.06 2.77 40.44
N LEU A 266 22.35 1.56 39.95
CA LEU A 266 23.71 1.01 39.88
C LEU A 266 24.47 1.28 38.57
N GLY A 267 23.79 1.72 37.52
CA GLY A 267 24.41 1.86 36.20
C GLY A 267 23.54 2.58 35.17
N PRO A 268 24.06 2.77 33.94
CA PRO A 268 23.31 3.41 32.86
C PRO A 268 22.13 2.55 32.41
N GLU A 269 20.95 3.16 32.28
CA GLU A 269 19.76 2.50 31.75
C GLU A 269 19.81 2.45 30.21
N ASN A 270 20.59 1.51 29.68
CA ASN A 270 20.44 1.04 28.31
C ASN A 270 19.50 -0.19 28.28
N THR A 271 19.27 -0.75 27.09
CA THR A 271 18.34 -1.87 26.88
C THR A 271 18.84 -3.14 27.58
N ASP A 272 20.13 -3.44 27.50
CA ASP A 272 20.78 -4.55 28.21
C ASP A 272 20.61 -4.45 29.72
N HIS A 273 20.94 -3.31 30.30
CA HIS A 273 20.79 -3.09 31.73
C HIS A 273 19.32 -3.21 32.13
N LEU A 274 18.42 -2.56 31.42
CA LEU A 274 17.00 -2.55 31.77
C LEU A 274 16.38 -3.96 31.75
N PHE A 275 16.70 -4.79 30.76
CA PHE A 275 16.03 -6.09 30.59
C PHE A 275 16.86 -7.30 31.05
N ARG A 276 18.18 -7.18 31.20
CA ARG A 276 19.08 -8.31 31.54
C ARG A 276 19.86 -8.06 32.83
N GLU A 277 20.61 -6.97 32.94
CA GLU A 277 21.64 -6.78 33.99
C GLU A 277 21.12 -6.07 35.26
N CYS A 278 19.94 -5.44 35.19
CA CYS A 278 19.35 -4.80 36.36
C CYS A 278 18.98 -5.88 37.38
N PRO A 279 19.39 -5.77 38.66
CA PRO A 279 19.06 -6.77 39.69
C PRO A 279 17.56 -7.05 39.83
N VAL A 280 16.73 -6.04 39.57
CA VAL A 280 15.27 -6.21 39.60
C VAL A 280 14.79 -7.06 38.41
N SER A 281 15.41 -6.93 37.23
CA SER A 281 15.11 -7.77 36.07
C SER A 281 15.64 -9.18 36.24
N GLU A 282 16.84 -9.36 36.80
CA GLU A 282 17.35 -10.69 37.15
C GLU A 282 16.40 -11.44 38.09
N GLU A 283 15.88 -10.75 39.11
CA GLU A 283 14.91 -11.34 40.04
C GLU A 283 13.60 -11.73 39.33
N VAL A 284 13.14 -10.95 38.33
CA VAL A 284 12.00 -11.36 37.47
C VAL A 284 12.29 -12.66 36.74
N TRP A 285 13.46 -12.76 36.10
CA TRP A 285 13.83 -13.97 35.34
C TRP A 285 13.99 -15.20 36.22
N ARG A 286 14.49 -15.03 37.46
CA ARG A 286 14.55 -16.10 38.47
C ARG A 286 13.16 -16.55 38.91
N GLU A 287 12.24 -15.62 39.20
CA GLU A 287 10.85 -15.96 39.57
C GLU A 287 10.09 -16.67 38.44
N LEU A 288 10.41 -16.34 37.18
CA LEU A 288 9.85 -16.99 35.99
C LEU A 288 10.55 -18.31 35.62
N SER A 289 11.53 -18.77 36.41
CA SER A 289 12.36 -19.96 36.15
C SER A 289 13.02 -19.94 34.76
N TYR A 290 13.39 -18.75 34.28
CA TYR A 290 13.86 -18.52 32.92
C TYR A 290 15.37 -18.31 32.88
N HIS A 291 16.11 -19.33 33.34
CA HIS A 291 17.57 -19.28 33.52
C HIS A 291 18.36 -18.98 32.23
N GLN A 292 17.78 -19.30 31.06
CA GLN A 292 18.37 -18.95 29.76
C GLN A 292 18.58 -17.44 29.58
N CYS A 293 17.73 -16.60 30.19
CA CYS A 293 17.88 -15.14 30.15
C CYS A 293 19.05 -14.63 31.01
N LEU A 294 19.57 -15.45 31.94
CA LEU A 294 20.61 -15.07 32.90
C LEU A 294 22.03 -15.47 32.45
N ASN A 295 22.16 -16.37 31.46
CA ASN A 295 23.43 -17.00 31.08
C ASN A 295 24.06 -16.44 29.79
N ALA A 296 23.49 -15.39 29.20
CA ALA A 296 23.86 -14.87 27.87
C ALA A 296 24.69 -13.57 27.95
N ASN A 297 25.72 -13.55 28.79
CA ASN A 297 26.47 -12.31 29.12
C ASN A 297 27.46 -11.84 28.04
N GLN A 298 27.58 -12.55 26.92
CA GLN A 298 28.51 -12.20 25.83
C GLN A 298 27.80 -11.83 24.50
N MET A 299 26.47 -11.82 24.48
CA MET A 299 25.69 -11.49 23.28
C MET A 299 25.27 -10.02 23.28
N GLU A 300 25.36 -9.39 22.10
CA GLU A 300 24.67 -8.12 21.83
C GLU A 300 23.17 -8.26 22.09
N PHE A 301 22.50 -7.18 22.48
CA PHE A 301 21.08 -7.22 22.85
C PHE A 301 20.19 -7.81 21.73
N SER A 302 20.47 -7.44 20.48
CA SER A 302 19.77 -7.95 19.29
C SER A 302 19.87 -9.47 19.17
N GLN A 303 21.09 -9.99 19.30
CA GLN A 303 21.41 -11.42 19.24
C GLN A 303 20.79 -12.17 20.41
N TRP A 304 20.83 -11.61 21.61
CA TRP A 304 20.16 -12.18 22.77
C TRP A 304 18.65 -12.30 22.54
N LEU A 305 18.02 -11.24 22.03
CA LEU A 305 16.58 -11.19 21.78
C LEU A 305 16.14 -12.25 20.74
N THR A 306 16.87 -12.37 19.63
CA THR A 306 16.58 -13.35 18.58
C THR A 306 16.91 -14.77 19.02
N TRP A 307 18.01 -14.95 19.77
CA TRP A 307 18.43 -16.24 20.31
C TRP A 307 17.41 -16.81 21.30
N VAL A 308 16.95 -16.01 22.29
CA VAL A 308 15.91 -16.46 23.24
C VAL A 308 14.65 -16.93 22.51
N PHE A 309 14.21 -16.20 21.48
CA PHE A 309 13.10 -16.63 20.64
C PHE A 309 13.39 -17.96 19.96
N SER A 310 14.57 -18.09 19.33
CA SER A 310 14.96 -19.31 18.62
C SER A 310 14.94 -20.57 19.50
N GLN A 311 15.40 -20.46 20.75
CA GLN A 311 15.56 -21.58 21.68
C GLN A 311 14.31 -21.90 22.51
N SER A 312 13.32 -21.01 22.49
CA SER A 312 12.10 -21.13 23.31
C SER A 312 10.95 -21.74 22.53
N SER A 313 10.11 -22.52 23.21
CA SER A 313 8.79 -22.91 22.71
C SER A 313 7.85 -21.71 22.58
N THR A 314 6.73 -21.85 21.85
CA THR A 314 5.72 -20.78 21.70
C THR A 314 5.20 -20.29 23.06
N SER A 315 4.93 -21.19 24.01
CA SER A 315 4.46 -20.84 25.36
C SER A 315 5.51 -20.03 26.12
N GLN A 316 6.76 -20.47 26.06
CA GLN A 316 7.91 -19.78 26.62
C GLN A 316 8.09 -18.38 26.00
N CYS A 317 7.95 -18.22 24.68
CA CYS A 317 8.00 -16.91 24.02
C CYS A 317 6.90 -15.96 24.51
N ARG A 318 5.68 -16.45 24.80
CA ARG A 318 4.60 -15.62 25.38
C ARG A 318 5.02 -15.07 26.74
N ILE A 319 5.54 -15.92 27.62
CA ILE A 319 6.02 -15.53 28.96
C ILE A 319 7.12 -14.48 28.82
N PHE A 320 8.11 -14.73 27.96
CA PHE A 320 9.22 -13.82 27.71
C PHE A 320 8.75 -12.44 27.23
N CYS A 321 7.83 -12.38 26.27
CA CYS A 321 7.26 -11.11 25.78
C CYS A 321 6.48 -10.36 26.86
N CYS A 322 5.67 -11.08 27.65
CA CYS A 322 4.93 -10.50 28.77
C CYS A 322 5.88 -9.97 29.85
N ALA A 323 7.00 -10.65 30.11
CA ALA A 323 8.03 -10.20 31.04
C ALA A 323 8.70 -8.91 30.60
N LEU A 324 9.15 -8.82 29.33
CA LEU A 324 9.71 -7.59 28.77
C LEU A 324 8.73 -6.42 28.88
N TRP A 325 7.45 -6.65 28.56
CA TRP A 325 6.40 -5.63 28.70
C TRP A 325 6.16 -5.23 30.16
N ALA A 326 6.14 -6.18 31.10
CA ALA A 326 5.93 -5.91 32.51
C ALA A 326 7.11 -5.17 33.15
N ILE A 327 8.35 -5.52 32.79
CA ILE A 327 9.57 -4.81 33.21
C ILE A 327 9.51 -3.35 32.74
N TRP A 328 9.17 -3.12 31.47
CA TRP A 328 9.02 -1.75 30.95
C TRP A 328 7.87 -0.98 31.63
N GLY A 329 6.76 -1.66 31.90
CA GLY A 329 5.61 -1.10 32.61
C GLY A 329 5.95 -0.66 34.05
N ASP A 330 6.62 -1.53 34.81
CA ASP A 330 7.10 -1.22 36.16
C ASP A 330 8.09 -0.06 36.16
N ARG A 331 9.07 -0.08 35.26
CA ARG A 331 10.01 1.04 35.07
C ARG A 331 9.26 2.36 34.89
N ASN A 332 8.28 2.41 33.99
CA ASN A 332 7.53 3.63 33.73
C ASN A 332 6.64 4.04 34.91
N ALA A 333 6.06 3.09 35.62
CA ALA A 333 5.32 3.37 36.86
C ALA A 333 6.24 4.00 37.92
N ARG A 334 7.49 3.55 38.02
CA ARG A 334 8.47 4.15 38.93
C ARG A 334 8.80 5.60 38.57
N VAL A 335 8.96 5.89 37.27
CA VAL A 335 9.27 7.26 36.80
C VAL A 335 8.08 8.21 36.92
N HIS A 336 6.87 7.77 36.57
CA HIS A 336 5.71 8.66 36.44
C HIS A 336 4.73 8.62 37.61
N LYS A 337 4.72 7.52 38.37
CA LYS A 337 3.77 7.30 39.48
C LYS A 337 4.46 7.10 40.82
N ILE A 338 5.81 7.05 40.85
CA ILE A 338 6.61 6.84 42.05
C ILE A 338 6.19 5.54 42.79
N VAL A 339 5.80 4.52 42.02
CA VAL A 339 5.46 3.18 42.54
C VAL A 339 6.58 2.22 42.17
N SER A 340 7.03 1.41 43.12
CA SER A 340 8.06 0.39 42.91
C SER A 340 7.55 -1.00 43.29
N LYS A 341 7.74 -1.97 42.40
CA LYS A 341 7.59 -3.39 42.72
C LYS A 341 8.97 -4.08 42.78
N SER A 342 9.05 -5.13 43.58
CA SER A 342 10.16 -6.10 43.54
C SER A 342 10.11 -6.92 42.25
N GLY A 343 11.24 -7.52 41.86
CA GLY A 343 11.28 -8.40 40.70
C GLY A 343 10.39 -9.63 40.88
N LYS A 344 10.27 -10.16 42.10
CA LYS A 344 9.34 -11.25 42.44
C LYS A 344 7.88 -10.88 42.17
N GLU A 345 7.45 -9.69 42.58
CA GLU A 345 6.08 -9.23 42.33
C GLU A 345 5.79 -9.06 40.83
N ILE A 346 6.76 -8.58 40.06
CA ILE A 346 6.65 -8.46 38.61
C ILE A 346 6.58 -9.86 37.96
N GLY A 347 7.41 -10.82 38.40
CA GLY A 347 7.39 -12.21 37.93
C GLY A 347 6.04 -12.90 38.19
N ARG A 348 5.51 -12.80 39.41
CA ARG A 348 4.17 -13.34 39.76
C ARG A 348 3.06 -12.68 38.97
N TYR A 349 3.16 -11.37 38.72
CA TYR A 349 2.22 -10.68 37.86
C TYR A 349 2.20 -11.26 36.44
N VAL A 350 3.38 -11.54 35.86
CA VAL A 350 3.50 -12.14 34.53
C VAL A 350 2.90 -13.55 34.50
N GLN A 351 3.17 -14.39 35.51
CA GLN A 351 2.59 -15.73 35.61
C GLN A 351 1.05 -15.68 35.65
N ARG A 352 0.48 -14.81 36.50
CA ARG A 352 -0.97 -14.62 36.58
C ARG A 352 -1.56 -14.16 35.26
N TYR A 353 -0.91 -13.19 34.62
CA TYR A 353 -1.37 -12.63 33.35
C TYR A 353 -1.39 -13.67 32.22
N ILE A 354 -0.38 -14.54 32.15
CA ILE A 354 -0.33 -15.64 31.18
C ILE A 354 -1.45 -16.66 31.44
N THR A 355 -1.73 -16.99 32.70
CA THR A 355 -2.85 -17.87 33.06
C THR A 355 -4.18 -17.29 32.62
N GLU A 356 -4.42 -15.99 32.86
CA GLU A 356 -5.63 -15.30 32.39
C GLU A 356 -5.78 -15.34 30.87
N LEU A 357 -4.69 -15.13 30.12
CA LEU A 357 -4.71 -15.23 28.65
C LEU A 357 -5.10 -16.64 28.18
N ASN A 358 -4.49 -17.69 28.77
CA ASN A 358 -4.78 -19.07 28.42
C ASN A 358 -6.26 -19.44 28.63
N GLU A 359 -6.90 -18.91 29.68
CA GLU A 359 -8.31 -19.18 29.96
C GLU A 359 -9.26 -18.50 28.97
N ILE A 360 -8.89 -17.35 28.41
CA ILE A 360 -9.66 -16.68 27.35
C ILE A 360 -9.61 -17.52 26.06
N ASP A 361 -8.43 -18.06 25.71
CA ASP A 361 -8.22 -18.85 24.49
C ASP A 361 -9.06 -20.14 24.52
N LYS A 362 -9.11 -20.83 25.67
CA LYS A 362 -9.96 -22.02 25.88
C LYS A 362 -11.45 -21.72 25.69
N ARG A 363 -11.93 -20.51 26.01
CA ARG A 363 -13.33 -20.10 25.79
C ARG A 363 -13.63 -19.85 24.32
N ARG A 364 -12.67 -19.35 23.53
CA ARG A 364 -12.82 -19.14 22.08
C ARG A 364 -12.89 -20.46 21.29
N LEU A 365 -12.07 -21.46 21.67
CA LEU A 365 -12.02 -22.76 20.98
C LEU A 365 -13.30 -23.60 21.12
N LYS A 366 -14.18 -23.27 22.07
CA LYS A 366 -15.49 -23.93 22.24
C LYS A 366 -16.57 -23.43 21.27
N ALA A 367 -16.29 -22.40 20.45
CA ALA A 367 -17.21 -21.97 19.40
C ALA A 367 -17.05 -22.89 18.17
N PRO A 368 -18.13 -23.50 17.64
CA PRO A 368 -18.03 -24.36 16.47
C PRO A 368 -17.54 -23.57 15.25
N ILE A 369 -16.56 -24.11 14.52
CA ILE A 369 -16.10 -23.56 13.24
C ILE A 369 -17.17 -23.86 12.19
N ILE A 370 -18.03 -22.87 11.90
CA ILE A 370 -19.05 -22.98 10.87
C ILE A 370 -18.39 -22.82 9.50
N VAL A 371 -18.19 -23.92 8.78
CA VAL A 371 -17.76 -23.90 7.37
C VAL A 371 -18.92 -23.38 6.52
N LYS A 372 -18.77 -22.19 5.93
CA LYS A 372 -19.79 -21.63 5.03
C LYS A 372 -19.81 -22.38 3.69
N LYS A 373 -20.92 -23.06 3.41
CA LYS A 373 -21.24 -23.67 2.11
C LYS A 373 -22.01 -22.70 1.20
N TRP A 374 -22.11 -23.04 -0.09
CA TRP A 374 -22.93 -22.31 -1.06
C TRP A 374 -24.40 -22.27 -0.62
N ARG A 375 -25.11 -21.18 -0.94
CA ARG A 375 -26.53 -21.00 -0.60
C ARG A 375 -27.34 -20.63 -1.83
N LYS A 376 -28.55 -21.17 -1.92
CA LYS A 376 -29.52 -20.91 -3.00
C LYS A 376 -29.84 -19.42 -3.11
N SER A 377 -30.14 -18.97 -4.33
CA SER A 377 -30.64 -17.61 -4.57
C SER A 377 -32.08 -17.46 -4.08
N PRO A 378 -32.54 -16.23 -3.80
CA PRO A 378 -33.96 -15.91 -3.71
C PRO A 378 -34.70 -16.35 -4.99
N ASP A 379 -35.99 -16.65 -4.86
CA ASP A 379 -36.82 -17.06 -5.99
C ASP A 379 -36.71 -16.05 -7.15
N ARG A 380 -36.61 -16.58 -8.38
CA ARG A 380 -36.53 -15.83 -9.66
C ARG A 380 -35.18 -15.15 -9.97
N MET A 381 -34.12 -15.37 -9.20
CA MET A 381 -32.78 -14.89 -9.55
C MET A 381 -31.82 -16.02 -9.94
N ILE A 382 -31.03 -15.81 -10.99
CA ILE A 382 -29.94 -16.72 -11.37
C ILE A 382 -28.66 -16.33 -10.65
N LYS A 383 -28.01 -17.30 -10.00
CA LYS A 383 -26.75 -17.08 -9.30
C LYS A 383 -25.59 -17.60 -10.14
N ILE A 384 -24.66 -16.72 -10.47
CA ILE A 384 -23.48 -17.00 -11.29
C ILE A 384 -22.24 -16.92 -10.40
N ASN A 385 -21.66 -18.07 -10.10
CA ASN A 385 -20.38 -18.18 -9.42
C ASN A 385 -19.25 -18.12 -10.44
N PHE A 386 -18.23 -17.30 -10.19
CA PHE A 386 -17.06 -17.17 -11.06
C PHE A 386 -15.76 -17.29 -10.28
N ASP A 387 -14.71 -17.74 -10.96
CA ASP A 387 -13.38 -17.92 -10.40
C ASP A 387 -12.31 -17.81 -11.49
N ALA A 388 -11.07 -17.52 -11.08
CA ALA A 388 -9.93 -17.57 -11.99
C ALA A 388 -8.80 -18.46 -11.48
N ALA A 389 -8.28 -19.30 -12.36
CA ALA A 389 -6.99 -19.97 -12.16
C ALA A 389 -5.91 -19.20 -12.93
N TYR A 390 -4.75 -18.96 -12.32
CA TYR A 390 -3.69 -18.13 -12.89
C TYR A 390 -2.35 -18.88 -12.95
N ASP A 391 -1.68 -18.81 -14.10
CA ASP A 391 -0.31 -19.27 -14.31
C ASP A 391 0.60 -18.08 -14.61
N GLY A 392 1.33 -17.64 -13.59
CA GLY A 392 2.26 -16.51 -13.69
C GLY A 392 3.55 -16.80 -14.45
N ARG A 393 3.88 -18.07 -14.71
CA ARG A 393 5.06 -18.40 -15.55
C ARG A 393 4.77 -18.19 -17.02
N ARG A 394 3.53 -18.45 -17.43
CA ARG A 394 3.08 -18.36 -18.82
C ARG A 394 2.26 -17.10 -19.11
N ASN A 395 2.00 -16.26 -18.10
CA ASN A 395 1.11 -15.10 -18.16
C ASN A 395 -0.27 -15.46 -18.74
N ARG A 396 -0.88 -16.53 -18.23
CA ARG A 396 -2.21 -17.00 -18.66
C ARG A 396 -3.13 -17.16 -17.47
N SER A 397 -4.43 -17.03 -17.72
CA SER A 397 -5.46 -17.41 -16.77
C SER A 397 -6.55 -18.22 -17.44
N ALA A 398 -7.23 -19.05 -16.66
CA ALA A 398 -8.47 -19.69 -17.06
C ALA A 398 -9.59 -19.20 -16.16
N VAL A 399 -10.70 -18.85 -16.77
CA VAL A 399 -11.94 -18.47 -16.08
C VAL A 399 -12.79 -19.71 -15.90
N GLY A 400 -13.42 -19.88 -14.74
CA GLY A 400 -14.46 -20.87 -14.51
C GLY A 400 -15.74 -20.21 -14.05
N ILE A 401 -16.86 -20.56 -14.70
CA ILE A 401 -18.18 -19.97 -14.44
C ILE A 401 -19.21 -21.08 -14.25
N VAL A 402 -20.07 -20.93 -13.26
CA VAL A 402 -21.25 -21.79 -13.06
C VAL A 402 -22.46 -20.94 -12.70
N ALA A 403 -23.52 -21.06 -13.50
CA ALA A 403 -24.82 -20.45 -13.24
C ALA A 403 -25.82 -21.48 -12.71
N ARG A 404 -26.55 -21.12 -11.66
CA ARG A 404 -27.54 -21.98 -10.98
C ARG A 404 -28.85 -21.23 -10.74
N ASN A 405 -29.96 -21.97 -10.80
CA ASN A 405 -31.30 -21.45 -10.45
C ASN A 405 -31.54 -21.47 -8.91
N SER A 406 -32.71 -21.02 -8.47
CA SER A 406 -33.11 -21.01 -7.06
C SER A 406 -33.25 -22.43 -6.46
N GLU A 407 -33.42 -23.46 -7.28
CA GLU A 407 -33.45 -24.85 -6.82
C GLU A 407 -32.05 -25.42 -6.58
N GLY A 408 -31.00 -24.75 -7.06
CA GLY A 408 -29.61 -25.23 -7.06
C GLY A 408 -29.21 -26.02 -8.30
N SER A 409 -30.10 -26.15 -9.28
CA SER A 409 -29.82 -26.83 -10.55
C SER A 409 -28.89 -25.99 -11.41
N VAL A 410 -27.86 -26.63 -11.98
CA VAL A 410 -26.91 -25.98 -12.90
C VAL A 410 -27.60 -25.70 -14.23
N LEU A 411 -27.57 -24.44 -14.65
CA LEU A 411 -28.10 -23.99 -15.95
C LEU A 411 -26.99 -23.86 -17.00
N LEU A 412 -25.82 -23.40 -16.59
CA LEU A 412 -24.66 -23.20 -17.44
C LEU A 412 -23.39 -23.48 -16.64
N SER A 413 -22.43 -24.16 -17.24
CA SER A 413 -21.03 -24.09 -16.84
C SER A 413 -20.17 -23.80 -18.06
N CYS A 414 -19.24 -22.86 -17.92
CA CYS A 414 -18.33 -22.50 -19.00
C CYS A 414 -16.97 -22.09 -18.48
N SER A 415 -15.98 -22.16 -19.37
CA SER A 415 -14.62 -21.76 -19.09
C SER A 415 -13.92 -21.26 -20.33
N GLU A 416 -12.98 -20.35 -20.14
CA GLU A 416 -12.22 -19.72 -21.22
C GLU A 416 -10.79 -19.45 -20.77
N ILE A 417 -9.85 -19.55 -21.71
CA ILE A 417 -8.44 -19.24 -21.48
C ILE A 417 -8.14 -17.84 -21.99
N HIS A 418 -7.45 -17.08 -21.15
CA HIS A 418 -6.97 -15.75 -21.45
C HIS A 418 -5.44 -15.73 -21.40
N HIS A 419 -4.85 -15.21 -22.47
CA HIS A 419 -3.41 -14.99 -22.58
C HIS A 419 -3.05 -13.56 -22.19
N ARG A 420 -1.77 -13.34 -21.85
CA ARG A 420 -1.20 -12.03 -21.51
C ARG A 420 -1.81 -11.39 -20.26
N ILE A 421 -2.33 -12.22 -19.36
CA ILE A 421 -2.74 -11.78 -18.03
C ILE A 421 -1.50 -11.83 -17.14
N THR A 422 -1.08 -10.68 -16.62
CA THR A 422 0.17 -10.54 -15.84
C THR A 422 -0.05 -10.51 -14.34
N LEU A 423 -1.32 -10.45 -13.89
CA LEU A 423 -1.67 -10.35 -12.48
C LEU A 423 -2.84 -11.28 -12.15
N VAL A 424 -2.72 -12.02 -11.04
CA VAL A 424 -3.82 -12.83 -10.47
C VAL A 424 -5.08 -11.99 -10.30
N PHE A 425 -4.92 -10.75 -9.85
CA PHE A 425 -6.03 -9.83 -9.63
C PHE A 425 -6.76 -9.44 -10.94
N ALA A 426 -6.05 -9.35 -12.06
CA ALA A 426 -6.66 -9.12 -13.36
C ALA A 426 -7.44 -10.36 -13.83
N ALA A 427 -6.94 -11.56 -13.54
CA ALA A 427 -7.64 -12.81 -13.86
C ALA A 427 -9.04 -12.87 -13.21
N GLU A 428 -9.15 -12.48 -11.94
CA GLU A 428 -10.43 -12.42 -11.22
C GLU A 428 -11.41 -11.39 -11.82
N ALA A 429 -10.89 -10.24 -12.27
CA ALA A 429 -11.70 -9.22 -12.94
C ALA A 429 -12.23 -9.72 -14.29
N VAL A 430 -11.37 -10.41 -15.07
CA VAL A 430 -11.75 -11.05 -16.34
C VAL A 430 -12.82 -12.11 -16.10
N ALA A 431 -12.67 -12.95 -15.07
CA ALA A 431 -13.67 -13.95 -14.70
C ALA A 431 -15.02 -13.31 -14.39
N CYS A 432 -15.04 -12.22 -13.63
CA CYS A 432 -16.26 -11.47 -13.35
C CYS A 432 -16.92 -10.90 -14.61
N ARG A 433 -16.13 -10.29 -15.51
CA ARG A 433 -16.62 -9.74 -16.79
C ARG A 433 -17.22 -10.83 -17.67
N LYS A 434 -16.53 -11.98 -17.79
CA LYS A 434 -17.00 -13.14 -18.56
C LYS A 434 -18.26 -13.76 -17.98
N ALA A 435 -18.37 -13.85 -16.65
CA ALA A 435 -19.57 -14.34 -15.98
C ALA A 435 -20.79 -13.46 -16.28
N LEU A 436 -20.61 -12.14 -16.29
CA LEU A 436 -21.65 -11.18 -16.64
C LEU A 436 -22.03 -11.28 -18.14
N GLN A 437 -21.04 -11.38 -19.03
CA GLN A 437 -21.26 -11.60 -20.47
C GLN A 437 -22.03 -12.90 -20.74
N ALA A 438 -21.69 -13.99 -20.03
CA ALA A 438 -22.39 -15.26 -20.14
C ALA A 438 -23.87 -15.14 -19.71
N GLY A 439 -24.15 -14.44 -18.61
CA GLY A 439 -25.53 -14.18 -18.17
C GLY A 439 -26.37 -13.38 -19.17
N ILE A 440 -25.76 -12.35 -19.77
CA ILE A 440 -26.38 -11.54 -20.83
C ILE A 440 -26.63 -12.39 -22.09
N GLY A 441 -25.66 -13.21 -22.50
CA GLY A 441 -25.78 -14.11 -23.66
C GLY A 441 -26.89 -15.14 -23.51
N MET A 442 -27.13 -15.61 -22.28
CA MET A 442 -28.24 -16.50 -21.93
C MET A 442 -29.59 -15.77 -21.77
N LYS A 443 -29.62 -14.44 -21.97
CA LYS A 443 -30.80 -13.58 -21.85
C LYS A 443 -31.45 -13.62 -20.46
N TRP A 444 -30.64 -13.77 -19.40
CA TRP A 444 -31.16 -13.65 -18.03
C TRP A 444 -31.29 -12.18 -17.63
N GLU A 445 -32.44 -11.78 -17.08
CA GLU A 445 -32.71 -10.38 -16.71
C GLU A 445 -32.26 -10.02 -15.29
N SER A 446 -32.29 -11.00 -14.38
CA SER A 446 -32.00 -10.83 -12.95
C SER A 446 -30.94 -11.83 -12.48
N ILE A 447 -29.73 -11.32 -12.18
CA ILE A 447 -28.58 -12.16 -11.81
C ILE A 447 -27.89 -11.71 -10.51
N ILE A 448 -27.26 -12.67 -9.83
CA ILE A 448 -26.36 -12.47 -8.70
C ILE A 448 -24.99 -13.02 -9.08
N LEU A 449 -23.97 -12.17 -9.15
CA LEU A 449 -22.59 -12.57 -9.44
C LEU A 449 -21.83 -12.76 -8.13
N GLU A 450 -21.32 -13.96 -7.90
CA GLU A 450 -20.57 -14.33 -6.69
C GLU A 450 -19.15 -14.79 -7.02
N GLY A 451 -18.17 -14.29 -6.26
CA GLY A 451 -16.77 -14.70 -6.36
C GLY A 451 -16.06 -14.60 -5.01
N ASP A 452 -14.87 -15.17 -4.93
CA ASP A 452 -14.04 -15.21 -3.71
C ASP A 452 -13.01 -14.07 -3.63
N SER A 453 -12.91 -13.24 -4.67
CA SER A 453 -12.08 -12.04 -4.67
C SER A 453 -12.82 -10.85 -4.07
N LEU A 454 -12.70 -10.66 -2.74
CA LEU A 454 -13.34 -9.56 -2.03
C LEU A 454 -12.98 -8.18 -2.60
N SER A 455 -11.75 -8.02 -3.10
CA SER A 455 -11.28 -6.78 -3.72
C SER A 455 -12.01 -6.49 -5.04
N ILE A 456 -12.24 -7.49 -5.90
CA ILE A 456 -13.04 -7.34 -7.13
C ILE A 456 -14.50 -7.05 -6.80
N ILE A 457 -15.11 -7.83 -5.90
CA ILE A 457 -16.51 -7.62 -5.50
C ILE A 457 -16.73 -6.22 -4.92
N ARG A 458 -15.80 -5.70 -4.11
CA ARG A 458 -15.87 -4.34 -3.59
C ARG A 458 -15.80 -3.29 -4.70
N LYS A 459 -14.95 -3.50 -5.72
CA LYS A 459 -14.86 -2.60 -6.87
C LYS A 459 -16.14 -2.59 -7.70
N CYS A 460 -16.69 -3.75 -8.04
CA CYS A 460 -17.95 -3.86 -8.78
C CYS A 460 -19.16 -3.25 -8.05
N LYS A 461 -19.12 -3.14 -6.71
CA LYS A 461 -20.17 -2.50 -5.90
C LYS A 461 -20.07 -0.98 -5.82
N LYS A 462 -18.88 -0.40 -5.98
CA LYS A 462 -18.69 1.05 -5.90
C LYS A 462 -19.37 1.70 -7.10
N LYS A 463 -20.02 2.85 -6.89
CA LYS A 463 -20.68 3.62 -7.98
C LYS A 463 -19.67 4.34 -8.88
N ASN A 464 -18.50 4.68 -8.33
CA ASN A 464 -17.40 5.25 -9.09
C ASN A 464 -16.32 4.18 -9.24
N PRO A 465 -15.94 3.82 -10.48
CA PRO A 465 -14.80 2.95 -10.71
C PRO A 465 -13.56 3.64 -10.14
N ASN A 466 -13.05 3.14 -9.02
CA ASN A 466 -11.77 3.61 -8.49
C ASN A 466 -10.68 3.29 -9.52
N GLU A 467 -9.79 4.26 -9.71
CA GLU A 467 -8.61 4.22 -10.58
C GLU A 467 -7.80 2.94 -10.31
N SER A 468 -7.73 2.04 -11.29
CA SER A 468 -7.03 0.76 -11.10
C SER A 468 -6.47 0.13 -12.36
N TRP A 469 -5.45 -0.72 -12.20
CA TRP A 469 -4.94 -1.62 -13.27
C TRP A 469 -6.02 -2.49 -13.92
N VAL A 470 -7.12 -2.77 -13.20
CA VAL A 470 -8.28 -3.50 -13.74
C VAL A 470 -9.45 -2.58 -14.08
N SER A 471 -9.25 -1.26 -14.09
CA SER A 471 -10.30 -0.27 -14.37
C SER A 471 -10.99 -0.54 -15.70
N ALA A 472 -10.23 -0.93 -16.73
CA ALA A 472 -10.79 -1.38 -18.01
C ALA A 472 -11.87 -2.46 -17.83
N TYR A 473 -11.55 -3.55 -17.11
CA TYR A 473 -12.50 -4.62 -16.82
C TYR A 473 -13.68 -4.16 -15.94
N ILE A 474 -13.41 -3.35 -14.92
CA ILE A 474 -14.44 -2.86 -13.99
C ILE A 474 -15.41 -1.90 -14.71
N ASN A 475 -14.91 -1.04 -15.59
CA ASN A 475 -15.69 -0.15 -16.43
C ASN A 475 -16.60 -0.96 -17.35
N ASP A 476 -16.05 -1.97 -18.04
CA ASP A 476 -16.85 -2.87 -18.88
C ASP A 476 -17.94 -3.58 -18.04
N ILE A 477 -17.62 -4.07 -16.84
CA ILE A 477 -18.59 -4.69 -15.92
C ILE A 477 -19.70 -3.71 -15.56
N HIS A 478 -19.37 -2.46 -15.21
CA HIS A 478 -20.37 -1.44 -14.86
C HIS A 478 -21.29 -1.10 -16.03
N GLN A 479 -20.79 -1.08 -17.26
CA GLN A 479 -21.60 -0.82 -18.44
C GLN A 479 -22.46 -2.03 -18.81
N LEU A 480 -21.89 -3.23 -18.83
CA LEU A 480 -22.62 -4.47 -19.07
C LEU A 480 -23.75 -4.67 -18.07
N ARG A 481 -23.54 -4.29 -16.81
CA ARG A 481 -24.56 -4.32 -15.75
C ARG A 481 -25.82 -3.54 -16.13
N GLN A 482 -25.69 -2.43 -16.86
CA GLN A 482 -26.84 -1.59 -17.25
C GLN A 482 -27.77 -2.27 -18.26
N LYS A 483 -27.32 -3.35 -18.92
CA LYS A 483 -28.13 -4.15 -19.84
C LYS A 483 -29.08 -5.12 -19.12
N LEU A 484 -28.99 -5.23 -17.79
CA LEU A 484 -29.77 -6.14 -16.97
C LEU A 484 -30.80 -5.38 -16.14
N LYS A 485 -31.94 -6.02 -15.88
CA LYS A 485 -32.99 -5.47 -15.02
C LYS A 485 -32.54 -5.44 -13.56
N GLU A 486 -31.88 -6.51 -13.11
CA GLU A 486 -31.36 -6.61 -11.76
C GLU A 486 -30.00 -7.32 -11.75
N CYS A 487 -29.00 -6.68 -11.15
CA CYS A 487 -27.67 -7.26 -11.02
C CYS A 487 -27.04 -6.85 -9.68
N SER A 488 -26.66 -7.86 -8.91
CA SER A 488 -25.96 -7.68 -7.63
C SER A 488 -24.67 -8.48 -7.60
N PHE A 489 -23.71 -8.01 -6.79
CA PHE A 489 -22.41 -8.67 -6.60
C PHE A 489 -22.30 -9.20 -5.16
N GLY A 490 -21.75 -10.39 -4.97
CA GLY A 490 -21.64 -11.06 -3.68
C GLY A 490 -20.23 -11.62 -3.45
N TYR A 491 -19.69 -11.43 -2.25
CA TYR A 491 -18.47 -12.11 -1.84
C TYR A 491 -18.87 -13.43 -1.16
N VAL A 492 -18.23 -14.50 -1.56
CA VAL A 492 -18.35 -15.82 -0.93
C VAL A 492 -16.96 -16.36 -0.59
N PRO A 493 -16.78 -17.06 0.54
CA PRO A 493 -15.51 -17.70 0.82
C PRO A 493 -15.22 -18.80 -0.21
N ARG A 494 -13.93 -19.11 -0.39
CA ARG A 494 -13.42 -20.20 -1.24
C ARG A 494 -14.22 -21.51 -1.14
N SER A 495 -14.59 -21.90 0.08
CA SER A 495 -15.36 -23.11 0.38
C SER A 495 -16.77 -23.13 -0.24
N ALA A 496 -17.34 -21.96 -0.50
CA ALA A 496 -18.65 -21.78 -1.14
C ALA A 496 -18.55 -21.46 -2.65
N ASN A 497 -17.33 -21.36 -3.20
CA ASN A 497 -17.06 -21.10 -4.62
C ASN A 497 -16.28 -22.25 -5.29
N ASN A 498 -16.29 -23.44 -4.69
CA ASN A 498 -15.37 -24.52 -5.07
C ASN A 498 -15.62 -25.03 -6.50
N LEU A 499 -16.87 -25.07 -6.93
CA LEU A 499 -17.25 -25.57 -8.25
C LEU A 499 -16.66 -24.72 -9.40
N ALA A 500 -16.80 -23.39 -9.32
CA ALA A 500 -16.24 -22.47 -10.32
C ALA A 500 -14.70 -22.59 -10.40
N HIS A 501 -14.04 -22.83 -9.28
CA HIS A 501 -12.61 -23.01 -9.23
C HIS A 501 -12.08 -24.32 -9.77
N ILE A 502 -12.77 -25.42 -9.50
CA ILE A 502 -12.42 -26.71 -10.09
C ILE A 502 -12.44 -26.58 -11.61
N ILE A 503 -13.48 -25.94 -12.15
CA ILE A 503 -13.61 -25.66 -13.58
C ILE A 503 -12.45 -24.78 -14.07
N ALA A 504 -12.14 -23.69 -13.38
CA ALA A 504 -11.04 -22.80 -13.75
C ALA A 504 -9.69 -23.54 -13.77
N LYS A 505 -9.38 -24.31 -12.72
CA LYS A 505 -8.14 -25.09 -12.61
C LYS A 505 -8.03 -26.17 -13.67
N GLU A 506 -9.10 -26.92 -13.91
CA GLU A 506 -9.09 -27.98 -14.90
C GLU A 506 -8.92 -27.41 -16.31
N THR A 507 -9.55 -26.29 -16.60
CA THR A 507 -9.38 -25.56 -17.87
C THR A 507 -7.94 -25.12 -18.07
N LEU A 508 -7.30 -24.57 -17.03
CA LEU A 508 -5.90 -24.18 -17.10
C LEU A 508 -4.97 -25.38 -17.31
N ARG A 509 -5.30 -26.52 -16.70
CA ARG A 509 -4.55 -27.78 -16.81
C ARG A 509 -4.66 -28.39 -18.21
N ARG A 510 -5.88 -28.49 -18.75
CA ARG A 510 -6.15 -29.06 -20.08
C ARG A 510 -5.79 -28.12 -21.21
N ASN A 511 -5.71 -26.82 -20.92
CA ASN A 511 -5.55 -25.76 -21.91
C ASN A 511 -6.65 -25.79 -22.98
N GLU A 512 -7.88 -26.12 -22.56
CA GLU A 512 -9.08 -26.19 -23.39
C GLU A 512 -10.29 -25.64 -22.62
N GLY A 513 -11.04 -24.72 -23.23
CA GLY A 513 -12.25 -24.12 -22.67
C GLY A 513 -13.49 -24.98 -22.89
N ILE A 514 -14.54 -24.75 -22.09
CA ILE A 514 -15.80 -25.50 -22.18
C ILE A 514 -17.00 -24.57 -22.29
N TYR A 515 -18.09 -25.09 -22.87
CA TYR A 515 -19.41 -24.47 -22.78
C TYR A 515 -20.49 -25.56 -22.68
N LEU A 516 -21.06 -25.73 -21.49
CA LEU A 516 -22.00 -26.81 -21.17
C LEU A 516 -23.30 -26.24 -20.61
N VAL A 517 -24.43 -26.57 -21.24
CA VAL A 517 -25.77 -26.20 -20.76
C VAL A 517 -26.35 -27.34 -19.94
N GLY A 518 -26.86 -27.04 -18.73
CA GLY A 518 -27.53 -27.99 -17.85
C GLY A 518 -26.63 -29.00 -17.12
N LYS A 519 -25.30 -28.90 -17.28
CA LYS A 519 -24.32 -29.87 -16.75
C LYS A 519 -22.98 -29.19 -16.41
N VAL A 520 -22.11 -29.92 -15.71
CA VAL A 520 -20.74 -29.54 -15.37
C VAL A 520 -19.74 -30.52 -16.00
N PRO A 521 -18.45 -30.17 -16.13
CA PRO A 521 -17.41 -31.13 -16.52
C PRO A 521 -17.33 -32.31 -15.57
N GLU A 522 -16.88 -33.45 -16.09
CA GLU A 522 -16.62 -34.67 -15.32
C GLU A 522 -15.79 -34.40 -14.05
N ALA A 523 -14.73 -33.59 -14.16
CA ALA A 523 -13.88 -33.21 -13.04
C ALA A 523 -14.60 -32.45 -11.91
N ALA A 524 -15.78 -31.88 -12.19
CA ALA A 524 -16.58 -31.05 -11.29
C ALA A 524 -17.89 -31.74 -10.84
N GLU A 525 -18.23 -32.92 -11.37
CA GLU A 525 -19.50 -33.61 -11.07
C GLU A 525 -19.65 -33.98 -9.60
N ALA A 526 -18.59 -34.51 -8.98
CA ALA A 526 -18.61 -34.89 -7.56
C ALA A 526 -18.87 -33.68 -6.64
N GLN A 527 -18.26 -32.53 -6.95
CA GLN A 527 -18.50 -31.29 -6.20
C GLN A 527 -19.93 -30.77 -6.44
N ALA A 528 -20.44 -30.82 -7.67
CA ALA A 528 -21.81 -30.41 -7.97
C ALA A 528 -22.85 -31.28 -7.26
N ALA A 529 -22.60 -32.58 -7.13
CA ALA A 529 -23.45 -33.50 -6.38
C ALA A 529 -23.44 -33.17 -4.87
N CYS A 530 -22.26 -32.98 -4.28
CA CYS A 530 -22.11 -32.62 -2.86
C CYS A 530 -22.80 -31.29 -2.51
N GLU A 531 -22.77 -30.31 -3.42
CA GLU A 531 -23.46 -29.02 -3.24
C GLU A 531 -24.98 -29.09 -3.48
N LYS A 532 -25.51 -30.18 -4.05
CA LYS A 532 -26.94 -30.41 -4.29
C LYS A 532 -27.63 -31.11 -3.12
N GLU A 533 -26.91 -31.91 -2.34
CA GLU A 533 -27.45 -32.58 -1.16
C GLU A 533 -27.93 -31.55 -0.12
N ARG A 534 -29.25 -31.58 0.17
CA ARG A 534 -29.88 -30.74 1.19
C ARG A 534 -29.20 -31.00 2.54
N GLU A 535 -28.93 -29.95 3.31
CA GLU A 535 -28.85 -30.13 4.76
C GLU A 535 -30.22 -30.68 5.21
N PRO A 536 -30.29 -31.80 5.96
CA PRO A 536 -31.54 -32.25 6.53
C PRO A 536 -32.11 -31.12 7.40
N ASP A 537 -33.40 -30.84 7.21
CA ASP A 537 -34.14 -29.76 7.87
C ASP A 537 -34.01 -29.78 9.41
#